data_AF-A0A819Z5F0-F1
#
_entry.id   AF-A0A819Z5F0-F1
#
_cell.length_a   1.000
_cell.length_b   1.000
_cell.length_c   1.000
_cell.angle_alpha   90.00
_cell.angle_beta   90.00
_cell.angle_gamma   90.00
#
_symmetry.space_group_name_H-M   'P 1'
#
loop_
_entity.id
_entity.type
_entity.pdbx_description
1 polymer ?
#
loop_
_entity_poly.entity_id
_entity_poly.type
_entity_poly.pdbx_seq_one_letter_code
_entity_poly.pdbx_strand_id
1 'polypeptide(L)'
;MSSSTIASIQSDLTLYGYSITMVFGNIGNIFVVIILSRQRENACSIYLLSAAVVNIIYLTFYGFIQIFPVNYRNVTTTAYVLCKIYLYIAGILGQLAKTLLVLASIDRFLVTNRHVLVRRYSTPKRAKYLVFFGFIFWLLLSIHLPIMTTIVNGQCTGVGIYVTIRAIYVLIFVGLFPIITLSIFGFLTYRNMKQLHNRIRPTANNADTPMQRRDRDLLKLVISETVVYLITAGPYPLMFLETMISLYVVPNKSIQYSQTEVFMLNIVTFILFINSAAPFYTYIIASKSFRHDFTRIIINGY
;
A
#
# COMPACT_ATOMS: atom_id res chain seq x y z
N MET A 1 -14.89 -25.08 -14.02
CA MET A 1 -13.73 -24.76 -14.90
C MET A 1 -12.73 -25.89 -14.78
N SER A 2 -12.09 -26.31 -15.87
CA SER A 2 -11.02 -27.31 -15.78
C SER A 2 -9.77 -26.72 -15.11
N SER A 3 -9.02 -27.57 -14.40
CA SER A 3 -7.77 -27.17 -13.74
C SER A 3 -6.74 -26.56 -14.70
N SER A 4 -6.77 -26.95 -15.98
CA SER A 4 -5.91 -26.40 -17.04
C SER A 4 -6.25 -24.93 -17.38
N THR A 5 -7.52 -24.57 -17.43
CA THR A 5 -7.94 -23.18 -17.70
C THR A 5 -7.54 -22.25 -16.57
N ILE A 6 -7.71 -22.67 -15.31
CA ILE A 6 -7.33 -21.87 -14.14
C ILE A 6 -5.81 -21.60 -14.13
N ALA A 7 -5.00 -22.63 -14.42
CA ALA A 7 -3.56 -22.49 -14.50
C ALA A 7 -3.10 -21.55 -15.62
N SER A 8 -3.77 -21.60 -16.79
CA SER A 8 -3.49 -20.68 -17.90
C SER A 8 -3.77 -19.23 -17.51
N ILE A 9 -4.96 -18.95 -16.96
CA ILE A 9 -5.35 -17.61 -16.55
C ILE A 9 -4.39 -17.06 -15.49
N GLN A 10 -3.99 -17.90 -14.52
CA GLN A 10 -3.03 -17.50 -13.50
C GLN A 10 -1.65 -17.17 -14.11
N SER A 11 -1.21 -17.94 -15.11
CA SER A 11 0.04 -17.67 -15.84
C SER A 11 -0.03 -16.35 -16.59
N ASP A 12 -1.12 -16.09 -17.31
CA ASP A 12 -1.32 -14.86 -18.08
C ASP A 12 -1.42 -13.64 -17.17
N LEU A 13 -2.13 -13.75 -16.04
CA LEU A 13 -2.20 -12.71 -15.02
C LEU A 13 -0.81 -12.42 -14.42
N THR A 14 -0.03 -13.48 -14.19
CA THR A 14 1.32 -13.35 -13.63
C THR A 14 2.27 -12.66 -14.61
N LEU A 15 2.25 -13.07 -15.87
CA LEU A 15 3.15 -12.55 -16.90
C LEU A 15 2.75 -11.14 -17.34
N TYR A 16 1.50 -10.94 -17.77
CA TYR A 16 1.06 -9.66 -18.34
C TYR A 16 0.57 -8.69 -17.27
N GLY A 17 -0.22 -9.18 -16.31
CA GLY A 17 -0.78 -8.33 -15.25
C GLY A 17 0.31 -7.65 -14.42
N TYR A 18 1.21 -8.42 -13.82
CA TYR A 18 2.29 -7.82 -13.01
C TYR A 18 3.23 -6.96 -13.85
N SER A 19 3.56 -7.35 -15.09
CA SER A 19 4.44 -6.55 -15.96
C SER A 19 3.84 -5.18 -16.26
N ILE A 20 2.58 -5.13 -16.68
CA ILE A 20 1.88 -3.88 -17.01
C ILE A 20 1.78 -3.02 -15.75
N THR A 21 1.31 -3.58 -14.63
CA THR A 21 1.18 -2.85 -13.36
C THR A 21 2.52 -2.35 -12.84
N MET A 22 3.59 -3.12 -12.99
CA MET A 22 4.95 -2.73 -12.59
C MET A 22 5.45 -1.54 -13.43
N VAL A 23 5.31 -1.57 -14.75
CA VAL A 23 5.76 -0.48 -15.64
C VAL A 23 4.99 0.80 -15.35
N PHE A 24 3.66 0.74 -15.43
CA PHE A 24 2.81 1.92 -15.21
C PHE A 24 2.85 2.42 -13.77
N GLY A 25 2.99 1.52 -12.81
CA GLY A 25 3.14 1.87 -11.39
C GLY A 25 4.46 2.56 -11.10
N ASN A 26 5.58 2.09 -11.66
CA ASN A 26 6.88 2.75 -11.50
C ASN A 26 6.89 4.14 -12.15
N ILE A 27 6.41 4.26 -13.40
CA ILE A 27 6.28 5.56 -14.08
C ILE A 27 5.46 6.54 -13.24
N GLY A 28 4.30 6.10 -12.76
CA GLY A 28 3.43 6.91 -11.91
C GLY A 28 4.13 7.37 -10.62
N ASN A 29 4.71 6.44 -9.87
CA ASN A 29 5.39 6.79 -8.62
C ASN A 29 6.62 7.69 -8.84
N ILE A 30 7.33 7.59 -9.97
CA ILE A 30 8.41 8.53 -10.32
C ILE A 30 7.86 9.96 -10.43
N PHE A 31 6.73 10.17 -11.10
CA PHE A 31 6.11 11.50 -11.15
C PHE A 31 5.66 11.99 -9.78
N VAL A 32 5.12 11.11 -8.92
CA VAL A 32 4.79 11.45 -7.54
C VAL A 32 6.04 11.92 -6.79
N VAL A 33 7.17 11.22 -6.95
CA VAL A 33 8.46 11.58 -6.36
C VAL A 33 8.92 12.95 -6.84
N ILE A 34 8.86 13.22 -8.15
CA ILE A 34 9.29 14.50 -8.73
C ILE A 34 8.44 15.67 -8.19
N ILE A 35 7.11 15.52 -8.20
CA ILE A 35 6.17 16.58 -7.77
C ILE A 35 6.31 16.83 -6.27
N LEU A 36 6.24 15.78 -5.45
CA LEU A 36 6.27 15.93 -3.99
C LEU A 36 7.66 16.27 -3.44
N SER A 37 8.74 16.03 -4.19
CA SER A 37 10.08 16.49 -3.80
C SER A 37 10.19 18.02 -3.71
N ARG A 38 9.33 18.76 -4.41
CA ARG A 38 9.25 20.23 -4.31
C ARG A 38 8.49 20.70 -3.06
N GLN A 39 7.86 19.79 -2.32
CA GLN A 39 7.00 20.07 -1.16
C GLN A 39 7.55 19.46 0.13
N ARG A 40 8.86 19.19 0.22
CA ARG A 40 9.52 18.51 1.37
C ARG A 40 9.46 19.27 2.69
N GLU A 41 9.03 20.53 2.68
CA GLU A 41 8.77 21.32 3.88
C GLU A 41 7.44 20.95 4.56
N ASN A 42 6.58 20.18 3.89
CA ASN A 42 5.35 19.66 4.47
C ASN A 42 5.56 18.22 4.97
N ALA A 43 5.17 17.95 6.22
CA ALA A 43 5.32 16.63 6.84
C ALA A 43 4.54 15.53 6.07
N CYS A 44 3.32 15.82 5.61
CA CYS A 44 2.52 14.89 4.81
C CYS A 44 3.20 14.55 3.47
N SER A 45 3.74 15.56 2.78
CA SER A 45 4.47 15.34 1.54
C SER A 45 5.69 14.45 1.74
N ILE A 46 6.36 14.48 2.89
CA ILE A 46 7.45 13.55 3.22
C ILE A 46 6.94 12.11 3.30
N TYR A 47 5.81 11.85 3.97
CA TYR A 47 5.26 10.50 4.05
C TYR A 47 4.84 9.97 2.68
N LEU A 48 4.11 10.76 1.89
CA LEU A 48 3.66 10.36 0.55
C LEU A 48 4.83 10.20 -0.43
N LEU A 49 5.85 11.07 -0.36
CA LEU A 49 7.09 10.94 -1.10
C LEU A 49 7.82 9.63 -0.74
N SER A 50 7.95 9.36 0.55
CA SER A 50 8.60 8.13 1.04
C SER A 50 7.81 6.89 0.61
N ALA A 51 6.48 6.96 0.64
CA ALA A 51 5.61 5.87 0.20
C ALA A 51 5.80 5.60 -1.30
N ALA A 52 5.90 6.65 -2.14
CA ALA A 52 6.16 6.50 -3.56
C ALA A 52 7.53 5.84 -3.84
N VAL A 53 8.57 6.20 -3.10
CA VAL A 53 9.89 5.54 -3.20
C VAL A 53 9.80 4.07 -2.80
N VAL A 54 9.15 3.76 -1.67
CA VAL A 54 8.94 2.38 -1.22
C VAL A 54 8.11 1.58 -2.23
N ASN A 55 7.09 2.19 -2.83
CA ASN A 55 6.27 1.57 -3.88
C ASN A 55 7.09 1.26 -5.14
N ILE A 56 8.01 2.13 -5.56
CA ILE A 56 8.92 1.83 -6.69
C ILE A 56 9.75 0.57 -6.40
N ILE A 57 10.36 0.52 -5.20
CA ILE A 57 11.19 -0.62 -4.80
C ILE A 57 10.34 -1.89 -4.70
N TYR A 58 9.14 -1.79 -4.10
CA TYR A 58 8.20 -2.91 -3.97
C TYR A 58 7.72 -3.42 -5.33
N LEU A 59 7.23 -2.54 -6.20
CA LEU A 59 6.73 -2.89 -7.53
C LEU A 59 7.81 -3.59 -8.36
N THR A 60 9.02 -3.05 -8.32
CA THR A 60 10.17 -3.59 -9.06
C THR A 60 10.57 -4.95 -8.48
N PHE A 61 10.90 -5.01 -7.19
CA PHE A 61 11.38 -6.24 -6.57
C PHE A 61 10.33 -7.36 -6.59
N TYR A 62 9.11 -7.08 -6.12
CA TYR A 62 8.05 -8.08 -6.07
C TYR A 62 7.53 -8.44 -7.46
N GLY A 63 7.37 -7.46 -8.35
CA GLY A 63 6.95 -7.70 -9.74
C GLY A 63 7.90 -8.64 -10.46
N PHE A 64 9.20 -8.40 -10.40
CA PHE A 64 10.19 -9.31 -11.01
C PHE A 64 10.11 -10.73 -10.45
N ILE A 65 9.97 -10.88 -9.13
CA ILE A 65 9.85 -12.20 -8.49
C ILE A 65 8.56 -12.93 -8.92
N GLN A 66 7.48 -12.22 -9.19
CA GLN A 66 6.24 -12.84 -9.70
C GLN A 66 6.38 -13.27 -11.16
N ILE A 67 7.02 -12.46 -12.01
CA ILE A 67 7.12 -12.72 -13.46
C ILE A 67 8.15 -13.81 -13.78
N PHE A 68 9.32 -13.79 -13.13
CA PHE A 68 10.47 -14.64 -13.45
C PHE A 68 10.17 -16.16 -13.44
N PRO A 69 9.43 -16.72 -12.46
CA PRO A 69 9.19 -18.17 -12.37
C PRO A 69 8.31 -18.74 -13.47
N VAL A 70 7.55 -17.92 -14.20
CA VAL A 70 6.69 -18.37 -15.30
C VAL A 70 7.53 -19.04 -16.41
N ASN A 71 8.68 -18.43 -16.75
CA ASN A 71 9.57 -18.92 -17.80
C ASN A 71 10.77 -19.70 -17.26
N TYR A 72 11.08 -19.60 -15.97
CA TYR A 72 12.27 -20.19 -15.33
C TYR A 72 11.94 -21.01 -14.08
N ARG A 73 10.92 -21.89 -14.16
CA ARG A 73 10.39 -22.70 -13.04
C ARG A 73 11.46 -23.41 -12.18
N ASN A 74 12.55 -23.84 -12.79
CA ASN A 74 13.63 -24.62 -12.14
C ASN A 74 14.65 -23.78 -11.34
N VAL A 75 14.58 -22.45 -11.35
CA VAL A 75 15.51 -21.60 -10.58
C VAL A 75 14.84 -21.11 -9.29
N THR A 76 13.55 -20.80 -9.35
CA THR A 76 12.80 -20.22 -8.22
C THR A 76 12.29 -21.26 -7.21
N THR A 77 11.98 -22.48 -7.65
CA THR A 77 11.49 -23.57 -6.78
C THR A 77 12.62 -24.26 -6.00
N THR A 78 13.87 -24.10 -6.46
CA THR A 78 15.06 -24.77 -5.91
C THR A 78 15.83 -23.87 -4.96
N ALA A 79 15.73 -22.55 -5.10
CA ALA A 79 16.38 -21.60 -4.21
C ALA A 79 15.54 -21.35 -2.95
N TYR A 80 15.65 -22.24 -1.97
CA TYR A 80 15.07 -22.09 -0.61
C TYR A 80 15.31 -20.70 0.00
N VAL A 81 16.51 -20.14 -0.24
CA VAL A 81 16.91 -18.80 0.18
C VAL A 81 16.06 -17.72 -0.50
N LEU A 82 15.81 -17.84 -1.81
CA LEU A 82 15.02 -16.87 -2.57
C LEU A 82 13.58 -16.82 -2.04
N CYS A 83 12.98 -17.98 -1.76
CA CYS A 83 11.64 -18.11 -1.17
C CYS A 83 11.48 -17.26 0.10
N LYS A 84 12.43 -17.36 1.02
CA LYS A 84 12.40 -16.61 2.29
C LYS A 84 12.64 -15.13 2.09
N ILE A 85 13.65 -14.77 1.30
CA ILE A 85 14.04 -13.36 1.07
C ILE A 85 12.92 -12.60 0.39
N TYR A 86 12.24 -13.18 -0.62
CA TYR A 86 11.24 -12.44 -1.36
C TYR A 86 10.02 -12.12 -0.49
N LEU A 87 9.51 -13.08 0.29
CA LEU A 87 8.38 -12.84 1.19
C LEU A 87 8.73 -11.82 2.27
N TYR A 88 9.97 -11.88 2.79
CA TYR A 88 10.45 -10.94 3.79
C TYR A 88 10.51 -9.51 3.26
N ILE A 89 11.21 -9.28 2.15
CA ILE A 89 11.37 -7.95 1.55
C ILE A 89 10.01 -7.40 1.09
N ALA A 90 9.20 -8.22 0.42
CA ALA A 90 7.86 -7.81 -0.01
C ALA A 90 6.96 -7.48 1.19
N GLY A 91 7.06 -8.26 2.28
CA GLY A 91 6.38 -7.99 3.54
C GLY A 91 6.76 -6.63 4.11
N ILE A 92 8.05 -6.35 4.28
CA ILE A 92 8.56 -5.10 4.84
C ILE A 92 8.12 -3.89 4.00
N LEU A 93 8.43 -3.91 2.70
CA LEU A 93 8.13 -2.79 1.82
C LEU A 93 6.61 -2.56 1.72
N GLY A 94 5.85 -3.65 1.60
CA GLY A 94 4.40 -3.61 1.55
C GLY A 94 3.77 -3.03 2.83
N GLN A 95 4.28 -3.35 4.02
CA GLN A 95 3.76 -2.76 5.27
C GLN A 95 4.24 -1.34 5.50
N LEU A 96 5.48 -1.03 5.10
CA LEU A 96 6.02 0.32 5.24
C LEU A 96 5.21 1.31 4.40
N ALA A 97 4.91 1.01 3.13
CA ALA A 97 4.09 1.87 2.28
C ALA A 97 2.73 2.21 2.93
N LYS A 98 2.04 1.19 3.49
CA LYS A 98 0.76 1.36 4.20
C LYS A 98 0.89 2.20 5.46
N THR A 99 1.94 1.95 6.23
CA THR A 99 2.22 2.72 7.45
C THR A 99 2.47 4.19 7.14
N LEU A 100 3.18 4.48 6.05
CA LEU A 100 3.39 5.85 5.60
C LEU A 100 2.09 6.54 5.21
N LEU A 101 1.15 5.84 4.57
CA LEU A 101 -0.18 6.36 4.31
C LEU A 101 -0.97 6.63 5.60
N VAL A 102 -0.91 5.73 6.58
CA VAL A 102 -1.51 5.93 7.91
C VAL A 102 -0.92 7.16 8.59
N LEU A 103 0.41 7.31 8.58
CA LEU A 103 1.10 8.48 9.14
C LEU A 103 0.72 9.77 8.41
N ALA A 104 0.55 9.73 7.08
CA ALA A 104 0.04 10.87 6.31
C ALA A 104 -1.38 11.27 6.75
N SER A 105 -2.26 10.30 6.98
CA SER A 105 -3.62 10.53 7.50
C SER A 105 -3.62 11.14 8.90
N ILE A 106 -2.78 10.61 9.80
CA ILE A 106 -2.58 11.17 11.14
C ILE A 106 -2.08 12.61 11.04
N ASP A 107 -1.11 12.87 10.17
CA ASP A 107 -0.56 14.21 9.97
C ASP A 107 -1.62 15.21 9.49
N ARG A 108 -2.49 14.81 8.55
CA ARG A 108 -3.62 15.63 8.12
C ARG A 108 -4.60 15.91 9.26
N PHE A 109 -4.86 14.94 10.14
CA PHE A 109 -5.63 15.18 11.35
C PHE A 109 -4.94 16.19 12.28
N LEU A 110 -3.63 16.06 12.50
CA LEU A 110 -2.86 16.96 13.36
C LEU A 110 -2.94 18.40 12.87
N VAL A 111 -2.72 18.64 11.58
CA VAL A 111 -2.73 19.99 10.96
C VAL A 111 -4.12 20.63 10.98
N THR A 112 -5.18 19.82 10.79
CA THR A 112 -6.56 20.33 10.81
C THR A 112 -7.13 20.52 12.21
N ASN A 113 -6.41 20.10 13.26
CA ASN A 113 -6.87 20.21 14.63
C ASN A 113 -6.96 21.68 15.08
N ARG A 114 -7.98 21.99 15.90
CA ARG A 114 -8.21 23.33 16.45
C ARG A 114 -7.10 23.77 17.42
N HIS A 115 -6.55 22.83 18.18
CA HIS A 115 -5.55 23.14 19.20
C HIS A 115 -4.17 23.31 18.57
N VAL A 116 -3.56 24.49 18.77
CA VAL A 116 -2.20 24.82 18.27
C VAL A 116 -1.16 23.80 18.75
N LEU A 117 -1.28 23.35 20.00
CA LEU A 117 -0.38 22.36 20.59
C LEU A 117 -0.38 21.04 19.82
N VAL A 118 -1.53 20.60 19.32
CA VAL A 118 -1.66 19.38 18.52
C VAL A 118 -1.08 19.61 17.12
N ARG A 119 -1.34 20.76 16.50
CA ARG A 119 -0.78 21.13 15.18
C ARG A 119 0.75 21.14 15.17
N ARG A 120 1.37 21.56 16.27
CA ARG A 120 2.84 21.60 16.43
C ARG A 120 3.50 20.21 16.31
N TYR A 121 2.75 19.11 16.39
CA TYR A 121 3.31 17.77 16.16
C TYR A 121 3.60 17.47 14.70
N SER A 122 2.87 18.10 13.77
CA SER A 122 3.14 18.01 12.33
C SER A 122 4.38 18.84 11.98
N THR A 123 5.53 18.17 11.93
CA THR A 123 6.79 18.82 11.54
C THR A 123 7.60 17.91 10.62
N PRO A 124 8.31 18.46 9.63
CA PRO A 124 9.16 17.68 8.72
C PRO A 124 10.23 16.84 9.44
N LYS A 125 10.81 17.39 10.52
CA LYS A 125 11.82 16.67 11.32
C LYS A 125 11.23 15.40 11.93
N ARG A 126 10.05 15.49 12.56
CA ARG A 126 9.38 14.32 13.15
C ARG A 126 8.93 13.34 12.08
N ALA A 127 8.46 13.82 10.92
CA ALA A 127 8.10 12.95 9.81
C ALA A 127 9.28 12.07 9.35
N LYS A 128 10.48 12.66 9.19
CA LYS A 128 11.69 11.89 8.85
C LYS A 128 12.04 10.84 9.90
N TYR A 129 11.95 11.17 11.18
CA TYR A 129 12.18 10.20 12.26
C TYR A 129 11.14 9.07 12.23
N LEU A 130 9.86 9.38 12.04
CA LEU A 130 8.79 8.38 11.98
C LEU A 130 8.93 7.45 10.76
N VAL A 131 9.37 7.97 9.61
CA VAL A 131 9.70 7.14 8.44
C VAL A 131 10.83 6.17 8.78
N PHE A 132 11.92 6.67 9.39
CA PHE A 132 13.08 5.86 9.74
C PHE A 132 12.75 4.77 10.77
N PHE A 133 12.10 5.13 11.88
CA PHE A 133 11.68 4.16 12.89
C PHE A 133 10.62 3.19 12.37
N GLY A 134 9.73 3.64 11.47
CA GLY A 134 8.78 2.77 10.79
C GLY A 134 9.47 1.69 9.97
N PHE A 135 10.54 2.03 9.24
CA PHE A 135 11.33 1.05 8.49
C PHE A 135 12.00 0.02 9.43
N ILE A 136 12.65 0.48 10.51
CA ILE A 136 13.26 -0.43 11.51
C ILE A 136 12.21 -1.34 12.15
N PHE A 137 11.05 -0.79 12.51
CA PHE A 137 9.96 -1.55 13.11
C PHE A 137 9.53 -2.71 12.21
N TRP A 138 9.32 -2.47 10.91
CA TRP A 138 8.90 -3.51 9.98
C TRP A 138 10.00 -4.51 9.63
N LEU A 139 11.27 -4.08 9.62
CA LEU A 139 12.42 -4.99 9.50
C LEU A 139 12.42 -6.04 10.61
N LEU A 140 12.24 -5.59 11.87
CA LEU A 140 12.24 -6.46 13.03
C LEU A 140 10.97 -7.31 13.11
N LEU A 141 9.80 -6.70 12.92
CA LEU A 141 8.52 -7.40 13.06
C LEU A 141 8.36 -8.50 11.99
N SER A 142 8.86 -8.28 10.77
CA SER A 142 8.72 -9.25 9.68
C SER A 142 9.69 -10.43 9.76
N ILE A 143 10.58 -10.50 10.76
CA ILE A 143 11.63 -11.53 10.87
C ILE A 143 11.07 -12.96 10.97
N HIS A 144 9.83 -13.11 11.42
CA HIS A 144 9.16 -14.41 11.45
C HIS A 144 8.94 -15.00 10.03
N LEU A 145 8.86 -14.16 8.99
CA LEU A 145 8.63 -14.61 7.61
C LEU A 145 9.77 -15.51 7.11
N PRO A 146 11.04 -15.10 7.13
CA PRO A 146 12.13 -15.97 6.68
C PRO A 146 12.36 -17.16 7.63
N ILE A 147 11.98 -17.10 8.90
CA ILE A 147 12.20 -18.23 9.83
C ILE A 147 11.16 -19.33 9.59
N MET A 148 9.87 -18.96 9.53
CA MET A 148 8.76 -19.90 9.64
C MET A 148 8.14 -20.32 8.29
N THR A 149 8.59 -19.76 7.17
CA THR A 149 8.17 -20.18 5.82
C THR A 149 9.03 -21.33 5.30
N THR A 150 8.44 -22.22 4.51
CA THR A 150 9.11 -23.34 3.86
C THR A 150 8.52 -23.59 2.46
N ILE A 151 9.11 -24.51 1.71
CA ILE A 151 8.61 -24.90 0.39
C ILE A 151 7.81 -26.20 0.53
N VAL A 152 6.53 -26.16 0.17
CA VAL A 152 5.66 -27.34 0.10
C VAL A 152 5.04 -27.39 -1.29
N ASN A 153 5.16 -28.52 -1.99
CA ASN A 153 4.64 -28.70 -3.36
C ASN A 153 5.07 -27.58 -4.34
N GLY A 154 6.31 -27.11 -4.21
CA GLY A 154 6.86 -26.02 -5.03
C GLY A 154 6.32 -24.63 -4.71
N GLN A 155 5.54 -24.46 -3.63
CA GLN A 155 5.01 -23.19 -3.17
C GLN A 155 5.69 -22.75 -1.88
N CYS A 156 6.08 -21.48 -1.81
CA CYS A 156 6.66 -20.88 -0.61
C CYS A 156 5.53 -20.50 0.36
N THR A 157 5.32 -21.31 1.39
CA THR A 157 4.17 -21.21 2.29
C THR A 157 4.52 -21.50 3.75
N GLY A 158 3.57 -21.21 4.64
CA GLY A 158 3.63 -21.64 6.04
C GLY A 158 3.03 -23.02 6.22
N VAL A 159 3.48 -23.75 7.24
CA VAL A 159 2.96 -25.08 7.59
C VAL A 159 2.48 -25.14 9.04
N GLY A 160 1.50 -26.00 9.30
CA GLY A 160 0.95 -26.22 10.64
C GLY A 160 0.43 -24.93 11.29
N ILE A 161 0.78 -24.74 12.57
CA ILE A 161 0.32 -23.60 13.39
C ILE A 161 0.71 -22.23 12.81
N TYR A 162 1.77 -22.18 11.99
CA TYR A 162 2.22 -20.92 11.41
C TYR A 162 1.24 -20.33 10.38
N VAL A 163 0.41 -21.17 9.73
CA VAL A 163 -0.67 -20.68 8.85
C VAL A 163 -1.62 -19.77 9.64
N THR A 164 -1.99 -20.19 10.85
CA THR A 164 -2.84 -19.44 11.78
C THR A 164 -2.17 -18.16 12.26
N ILE A 165 -0.90 -18.24 12.68
CA ILE A 165 -0.12 -17.06 13.10
C ILE A 165 -0.05 -16.03 11.96
N ARG A 166 0.21 -16.48 10.73
CA ARG A 166 0.28 -15.62 9.54
C ARG A 166 -1.09 -15.00 9.22
N ALA A 167 -2.17 -15.76 9.31
CA ALA A 167 -3.52 -15.24 9.09
C ALA A 167 -3.88 -14.15 10.09
N ILE A 168 -3.59 -14.36 11.39
CA ILE A 168 -3.79 -13.36 12.44
C ILE A 168 -2.93 -12.11 12.19
N TYR A 169 -1.66 -12.29 11.85
CA TYR A 169 -0.76 -11.19 11.51
C TYR A 169 -1.29 -10.35 10.35
N VAL A 170 -1.70 -10.98 9.25
CA VAL A 170 -2.27 -10.29 8.08
C VAL A 170 -3.59 -9.60 8.45
N LEU A 171 -4.47 -10.27 9.17
CA LEU A 171 -5.75 -9.71 9.60
C LEU A 171 -5.56 -8.43 10.42
N ILE A 172 -4.62 -8.45 11.38
CA ILE A 172 -4.35 -7.30 12.25
C ILE A 172 -3.63 -6.19 11.48
N PHE A 173 -2.47 -6.49 10.90
CA PHE A 173 -1.56 -5.46 10.37
C PHE A 173 -1.87 -5.00 8.94
N VAL A 174 -2.51 -5.85 8.12
CA VAL A 174 -2.95 -5.47 6.77
C VAL A 174 -4.41 -5.06 6.76
N GLY A 175 -5.25 -5.77 7.51
CA GLY A 175 -6.68 -5.47 7.58
C GLY A 175 -6.99 -4.39 8.61
N LEU A 176 -7.19 -4.82 9.85
CA LEU A 176 -7.85 -4.03 10.87
C LEU A 176 -7.10 -2.74 11.21
N PHE A 177 -5.80 -2.81 11.47
CA PHE A 177 -5.04 -1.64 11.93
C PHE A 177 -5.03 -0.49 10.90
N PRO A 178 -4.65 -0.70 9.63
CA PRO A 178 -4.71 0.38 8.63
C PRO A 178 -6.14 0.86 8.37
N ILE A 179 -7.11 -0.05 8.25
CA ILE A 179 -8.51 0.32 7.94
C ILE A 179 -9.10 1.18 9.05
N ILE A 180 -8.95 0.76 10.31
CA ILE A 180 -9.48 1.47 11.47
C ILE A 180 -8.79 2.82 11.62
N THR A 181 -7.46 2.87 11.55
CA THR A 181 -6.72 4.13 11.70
C THR A 181 -7.04 5.11 10.58
N LEU A 182 -7.02 4.68 9.32
CA LEU A 182 -7.37 5.54 8.18
C LEU A 182 -8.82 6.04 8.26
N SER A 183 -9.76 5.19 8.67
CA SER A 183 -11.17 5.57 8.82
C SER A 183 -11.37 6.59 9.94
N ILE A 184 -10.75 6.36 11.11
CA ILE A 184 -10.84 7.28 12.26
C ILE A 184 -10.21 8.63 11.91
N PHE A 185 -8.95 8.64 11.47
CA PHE A 185 -8.25 9.90 11.19
C PHE A 185 -8.81 10.60 9.95
N GLY A 186 -9.27 9.86 8.95
CA GLY A 186 -9.99 10.40 7.80
C GLY A 186 -11.28 11.11 8.21
N PHE A 187 -12.12 10.45 9.03
CA PHE A 187 -13.36 11.03 9.55
C PHE A 187 -13.10 12.26 10.43
N LEU A 188 -12.14 12.18 11.36
CA LEU A 188 -11.78 13.30 12.23
C LEU A 188 -11.27 14.50 11.41
N THR A 189 -10.45 14.25 10.39
CA THR A 189 -9.95 15.29 9.49
C THR A 189 -11.09 15.94 8.70
N TYR A 190 -12.02 15.14 8.17
CA TYR A 190 -13.21 15.65 7.48
C TYR A 190 -14.06 16.52 8.40
N ARG A 191 -14.31 16.07 9.64
CA ARG A 191 -15.07 16.83 10.65
C ARG A 191 -14.39 18.16 10.98
N ASN A 192 -13.07 18.14 11.21
CA ASN A 192 -12.28 19.34 11.50
C ASN A 192 -12.36 20.35 10.35
N MET A 193 -12.26 19.87 9.11
CA MET A 193 -12.36 20.71 7.92
C MET A 193 -13.74 21.34 7.73
N LYS A 194 -14.82 20.57 7.92
CA LYS A 194 -16.19 21.12 7.86
C LYS A 194 -16.40 22.21 8.90
N GLN A 195 -15.86 22.01 10.10
CA GLN A 195 -15.91 23.00 11.16
C GLN A 195 -15.06 24.25 10.88
N LEU A 196 -13.89 24.08 10.27
CA LEU A 196 -13.04 25.19 9.85
C LEU A 196 -13.75 26.04 8.79
N HIS A 197 -14.37 25.39 7.81
CA HIS A 197 -15.14 26.07 6.77
C HIS A 197 -16.37 26.81 7.33
N ASN A 198 -17.09 26.22 8.29
CA ASN A 198 -18.25 26.87 8.91
C ASN A 198 -17.87 28.06 9.82
N ARG A 199 -16.65 28.09 10.37
CA ARG A 199 -16.15 29.18 11.22
C ARG A 199 -15.56 30.33 10.41
N ILE A 200 -14.85 30.00 9.34
CA ILE A 200 -14.34 30.97 8.38
C ILE A 200 -15.45 31.19 7.35
N ARG A 201 -16.48 31.96 7.74
CA ARG A 201 -17.28 32.67 6.71
C ARG A 201 -16.29 33.45 5.85
N PRO A 202 -16.36 33.38 4.52
CA PRO A 202 -15.46 34.16 3.67
C PRO A 202 -15.82 35.63 3.86
N THR A 203 -15.18 36.30 4.83
CA THR A 203 -15.02 37.74 4.74
C THR A 203 -14.27 37.97 3.44
N ALA A 204 -14.92 38.65 2.50
CA ALA A 204 -14.56 38.76 1.07
C ALA A 204 -13.12 39.25 0.77
N ASN A 205 -12.32 39.55 1.80
CA ASN A 205 -10.97 40.11 1.69
C ASN A 205 -9.83 39.14 2.03
N ASN A 206 -10.11 37.92 2.53
CA ASN A 206 -9.06 36.94 2.80
C ASN A 206 -8.91 35.98 1.63
N ALA A 207 -8.10 36.36 0.64
CA ALA A 207 -7.64 35.43 -0.38
C ALA A 207 -7.00 34.21 0.30
N ASP A 208 -7.53 33.00 0.01
CA ASP A 208 -6.95 31.73 0.48
C ASP A 208 -5.43 31.76 0.28
N THR A 209 -4.67 31.71 1.38
CA THR A 209 -3.22 31.72 1.29
C THR A 209 -2.75 30.51 0.49
N PRO A 210 -1.69 30.62 -0.33
CA PRO A 210 -1.17 29.50 -1.12
C PRO A 210 -0.81 28.29 -0.25
N MET A 211 -0.45 28.51 1.02
CA MET A 211 -0.17 27.46 2.01
C MET A 211 -1.42 26.64 2.37
N GLN A 212 -2.57 27.29 2.61
CA GLN A 212 -3.83 26.61 2.92
C GLN A 212 -4.39 25.81 1.72
N ARG A 213 -4.19 26.30 0.50
CA ARG A 213 -4.57 25.56 -0.72
C ARG A 213 -3.80 24.25 -0.84
N ARG A 214 -2.48 24.29 -0.62
CA ARG A 214 -1.61 23.10 -0.65
C ARG A 214 -2.03 22.06 0.39
N ASP A 215 -2.35 22.47 1.61
CA ASP A 215 -2.79 21.53 2.64
C ASP A 215 -4.13 20.86 2.31
N ARG A 216 -5.05 21.61 1.71
CA ARG A 216 -6.33 21.06 1.20
C ARG A 216 -6.09 20.06 0.07
N ASP A 217 -5.13 20.29 -0.80
CA ASP A 217 -4.84 19.37 -1.89
C ASP A 217 -4.17 18.08 -1.39
N LEU A 218 -3.20 18.16 -0.48
CA LEU A 218 -2.61 16.99 0.17
C LEU A 218 -3.67 16.16 0.92
N LEU A 219 -4.65 16.82 1.53
CA LEU A 219 -5.78 16.12 2.14
C LEU A 219 -6.58 15.31 1.12
N LYS A 220 -6.89 15.89 -0.05
CA LYS A 220 -7.60 15.16 -1.12
C LYS A 220 -6.82 13.92 -1.56
N LEU A 221 -5.49 14.02 -1.66
CA LEU A 221 -4.63 12.89 -2.02
C LEU A 221 -4.73 11.76 -0.99
N VAL A 222 -4.63 12.08 0.30
CA VAL A 222 -4.71 11.06 1.36
C VAL A 222 -6.10 10.42 1.45
N ILE A 223 -7.17 11.20 1.31
CA ILE A 223 -8.54 10.66 1.31
C ILE A 223 -8.76 9.75 0.10
N SER A 224 -8.34 10.15 -1.09
CA SER A 224 -8.52 9.33 -2.29
C SER A 224 -7.72 8.03 -2.21
N GLU A 225 -6.49 8.08 -1.69
CA GLU A 225 -5.67 6.90 -1.47
C GLU A 225 -6.22 5.97 -0.38
N THR A 226 -6.85 6.53 0.66
CA THR A 226 -7.57 5.76 1.67
C THR A 226 -8.72 4.96 1.04
N VAL A 227 -9.52 5.57 0.16
CA VAL A 227 -10.62 4.88 -0.54
C VAL A 227 -10.08 3.76 -1.42
N VAL A 228 -9.02 4.02 -2.18
CA VAL A 228 -8.36 3.01 -3.02
C VAL A 228 -7.82 1.86 -2.16
N TYR A 229 -7.22 2.16 -1.01
CA TYR A 229 -6.72 1.16 -0.08
C TYR A 229 -7.84 0.23 0.43
N LEU A 230 -8.99 0.78 0.83
CA LEU A 230 -10.12 -0.03 1.30
C LEU A 230 -10.60 -1.04 0.24
N ILE A 231 -10.68 -0.60 -1.01
CA ILE A 231 -11.14 -1.43 -2.14
C ILE A 231 -10.10 -2.48 -2.52
N THR A 232 -8.83 -2.09 -2.56
CA THR A 232 -7.76 -2.94 -3.12
C THR A 232 -7.08 -3.84 -2.07
N ALA A 233 -6.91 -3.37 -0.84
CA ALA A 233 -6.24 -4.13 0.21
C ALA A 233 -7.22 -4.88 1.14
N GLY A 234 -8.48 -4.45 1.22
CA GLY A 234 -9.51 -5.07 2.07
C GLY A 234 -9.78 -6.56 1.82
N PRO A 235 -9.83 -7.04 0.56
CA PRO A 235 -10.07 -8.47 0.28
C PRO A 235 -8.95 -9.41 0.74
N TYR A 236 -7.71 -8.92 0.82
CA TYR A 236 -6.53 -9.73 1.13
C TYR A 236 -6.57 -10.43 2.50
N PRO A 237 -6.79 -9.73 3.64
CA PRO A 237 -6.93 -10.38 4.95
C PRO A 237 -8.12 -11.33 5.05
N LEU A 238 -9.21 -11.08 4.30
CA LEU A 238 -10.37 -11.96 4.27
C LEU A 238 -10.04 -13.32 3.65
N MET A 239 -9.26 -13.33 2.57
CA MET A 239 -8.78 -14.59 1.96
C MET A 239 -7.86 -15.38 2.90
N PHE A 240 -6.98 -14.70 3.63
CA PHE A 240 -6.13 -15.36 4.64
C PHE A 240 -6.93 -15.96 5.79
N LEU A 241 -7.99 -15.27 6.21
CA LEU A 241 -8.91 -15.78 7.23
C LEU A 241 -9.68 -17.00 6.71
N GLU A 242 -10.13 -16.98 5.46
CA GLU A 242 -10.78 -18.14 4.82
C GLU A 242 -9.83 -19.34 4.72
N THR A 243 -8.59 -19.16 4.27
CA THR A 243 -7.55 -20.20 4.27
C THR A 243 -7.32 -20.81 5.65
N MET A 244 -7.32 -19.97 6.69
CA MET A 244 -7.20 -20.44 8.08
C MET A 244 -8.41 -21.25 8.51
N ILE A 245 -9.63 -20.74 8.29
CA ILE A 245 -10.87 -21.43 8.68
C ILE A 245 -10.99 -22.76 7.94
N SER A 246 -10.72 -22.78 6.64
CA SER A 246 -10.85 -23.97 5.80
C SER A 246 -9.82 -25.05 6.17
N LEU A 247 -8.67 -24.70 6.77
CA LEU A 247 -7.72 -25.67 7.34
C LEU A 247 -8.34 -26.48 8.49
N TYR A 248 -9.20 -25.87 9.31
CA TYR A 248 -9.78 -26.52 10.49
C TYR A 248 -11.18 -27.10 10.26
N VAL A 249 -11.98 -26.47 9.39
CA VAL A 249 -13.38 -26.86 9.15
C VAL A 249 -13.53 -27.87 8.02
N VAL A 250 -12.58 -27.94 7.09
CA VAL A 250 -12.65 -28.84 5.91
C VAL A 250 -11.49 -29.85 5.97
N PRO A 251 -11.61 -30.93 6.75
CA PRO A 251 -10.51 -31.88 6.96
C PRO A 251 -10.06 -32.61 5.68
N ASN A 252 -10.98 -32.80 4.73
CA ASN A 252 -10.70 -33.41 3.42
C ASN A 252 -10.96 -32.40 2.30
N LYS A 253 -10.08 -31.40 2.16
CA LYS A 253 -10.15 -30.44 1.04
C LYS A 253 -10.04 -31.17 -0.30
N SER A 254 -11.00 -30.96 -1.19
CA SER A 254 -10.88 -31.45 -2.56
C SER A 254 -9.76 -30.69 -3.31
N ILE A 255 -9.16 -31.35 -4.30
CA ILE A 255 -8.13 -30.73 -5.15
C ILE A 255 -8.66 -29.44 -5.81
N GLN A 256 -9.92 -29.47 -6.25
CA GLN A 256 -10.60 -28.34 -6.89
C GLN A 256 -10.78 -27.15 -5.93
N TYR A 257 -11.10 -27.43 -4.65
CA TYR A 257 -11.19 -26.39 -3.62
C TYR A 257 -9.85 -25.71 -3.40
N SER A 258 -8.79 -26.51 -3.19
CA SER A 258 -7.43 -25.98 -2.96
C SER A 258 -6.92 -25.16 -4.15
N GLN A 259 -7.19 -25.58 -5.39
CA GLN A 259 -6.85 -24.82 -6.59
C GLN A 259 -7.59 -23.48 -6.67
N THR A 260 -8.88 -23.47 -6.30
CA THR A 260 -9.69 -22.24 -6.28
C THR A 260 -9.20 -21.26 -5.22
N GLU A 261 -8.85 -21.77 -4.03
CA GLU A 261 -8.31 -20.97 -2.92
C GLU A 261 -6.99 -20.28 -3.33
N VAL A 262 -6.06 -21.04 -3.92
CA VAL A 262 -4.79 -20.49 -4.42
C VAL A 262 -5.03 -19.47 -5.54
N PHE A 263 -5.96 -19.74 -6.45
CA PHE A 263 -6.31 -18.81 -7.52
C PHE A 263 -6.88 -17.50 -6.98
N MET A 264 -7.82 -17.56 -6.03
CA MET A 264 -8.38 -16.37 -5.38
C MET A 264 -7.32 -15.60 -4.60
N LEU A 265 -6.41 -16.31 -3.91
CA LEU A 265 -5.27 -15.70 -3.23
C LEU A 265 -4.38 -14.93 -4.21
N ASN A 266 -4.11 -15.48 -5.39
CA ASN A 266 -3.34 -14.79 -6.44
C ASN A 266 -4.06 -13.55 -6.96
N ILE A 267 -5.38 -13.61 -7.15
CA ILE A 267 -6.19 -12.45 -7.55
C ILE A 267 -6.09 -11.34 -6.49
N VAL A 268 -6.37 -11.63 -5.21
CA VAL A 268 -6.34 -10.59 -4.18
C VAL A 268 -4.93 -10.06 -3.93
N THR A 269 -3.90 -10.89 -4.12
CA THR A 269 -2.49 -10.46 -4.07
C THR A 269 -2.16 -9.51 -5.21
N PHE A 270 -2.66 -9.79 -6.42
CA PHE A 270 -2.51 -8.91 -7.57
C PHE A 270 -3.28 -7.59 -7.38
N ILE A 271 -4.50 -7.63 -6.84
CA ILE A 271 -5.26 -6.41 -6.50
C ILE A 271 -4.51 -5.58 -5.44
N LEU A 272 -3.92 -6.24 -4.44
CA LEU A 272 -3.06 -5.57 -3.47
C LEU A 272 -1.79 -4.99 -4.13
N PHE A 273 -1.23 -5.64 -5.15
CA PHE A 273 -0.10 -5.11 -5.92
C PHE A 273 -0.47 -3.83 -6.68
N ILE A 274 -1.67 -3.77 -7.25
CA ILE A 274 -2.22 -2.56 -7.89
C ILE A 274 -2.28 -1.37 -6.91
N ASN A 275 -2.50 -1.62 -5.60
CA ASN A 275 -2.50 -0.56 -4.60
C ASN A 275 -1.22 0.29 -4.62
N SER A 276 -0.05 -0.34 -4.81
CA SER A 276 1.24 0.37 -4.90
C SER A 276 1.44 1.09 -6.23
N ALA A 277 0.72 0.72 -7.29
CA ALA A 277 0.77 1.37 -8.60
C ALA A 277 -0.25 2.52 -8.74
N ALA A 278 -1.31 2.52 -7.94
CA ALA A 278 -2.41 3.46 -8.01
C ALA A 278 -2.09 4.94 -7.68
N PRO A 279 -1.16 5.31 -6.76
CA PRO A 279 -1.10 6.66 -6.18
C PRO A 279 -1.12 7.79 -7.20
N PHE A 280 -0.27 7.73 -8.23
CA PHE A 280 -0.22 8.74 -9.28
C PHE A 280 -1.55 8.97 -9.99
N TYR A 281 -2.18 7.88 -10.45
CA TYR A 281 -3.44 7.94 -11.19
C TYR A 281 -4.55 8.47 -10.30
N THR A 282 -4.59 8.02 -9.04
CA THR A 282 -5.51 8.52 -8.04
C THR A 282 -5.30 10.01 -7.76
N TYR A 283 -4.06 10.48 -7.69
CA TYR A 283 -3.74 11.89 -7.44
C TYR A 283 -4.11 12.79 -8.61
N ILE A 284 -3.87 12.35 -9.84
CA ILE A 284 -4.33 13.05 -11.05
C ILE A 284 -5.85 13.19 -11.04
N ILE A 285 -6.60 12.14 -10.71
CA ILE A 285 -8.07 12.21 -10.69
C ILE A 285 -8.57 13.12 -9.56
N ALA A 286 -8.00 12.98 -8.35
CA ALA A 286 -8.49 13.62 -7.14
C ALA A 286 -8.13 15.12 -7.02
N SER A 287 -6.96 15.55 -7.51
CA SER A 287 -6.43 16.89 -7.24
C SER A 287 -6.15 17.70 -8.51
N LYS A 288 -6.88 18.81 -8.68
CA LYS A 288 -6.63 19.81 -9.73
C LYS A 288 -5.22 20.40 -9.66
N SER A 289 -4.72 20.61 -8.44
CA SER A 289 -3.40 21.19 -8.20
C SER A 289 -2.29 20.22 -8.60
N PHE A 290 -2.45 18.94 -8.25
CA PHE A 290 -1.50 17.90 -8.69
C PHE A 290 -1.47 17.77 -10.22
N ARG A 291 -2.63 17.85 -10.89
CA ARG A 291 -2.69 17.91 -12.36
C ARG A 291 -1.94 19.12 -12.92
N HIS A 292 -2.11 20.30 -12.32
CA HIS A 292 -1.42 21.50 -12.77
C HIS A 292 0.11 21.38 -12.61
N ASP A 293 0.57 20.87 -11.47
CA ASP A 293 2.00 20.62 -11.24
C ASP A 293 2.57 19.60 -12.24
N PHE A 294 1.82 18.54 -12.55
CA PHE A 294 2.19 17.55 -13.56
C PHE A 294 2.25 18.17 -14.96
N THR A 295 1.21 18.89 -15.39
CA THR A 295 1.19 19.57 -16.69
C THR A 295 2.35 20.56 -16.83
N ARG A 296 2.70 21.27 -15.76
CA ARG A 296 3.84 22.20 -15.76
C ARG A 296 5.17 21.47 -15.98
N ILE A 297 5.35 20.28 -15.44
CA ILE A 297 6.55 19.45 -15.66
C ILE A 297 6.62 18.96 -17.12
N ILE A 298 5.48 18.59 -17.70
CA ILE A 298 5.43 18.10 -19.09
C ILE A 298 5.62 19.23 -20.10
N ILE A 299 4.98 20.38 -19.89
CA ILE A 299 5.05 21.52 -20.82
C ILE A 299 6.36 22.29 -20.69
N ASN A 300 6.76 22.63 -19.46
CA ASN A 300 8.00 23.36 -19.22
C ASN A 300 9.13 22.37 -18.96
N GLY A 301 9.22 21.30 -19.76
CA GLY A 301 10.32 20.33 -19.69
C GLY A 301 11.61 21.10 -19.44
N TYR A 302 12.28 20.76 -18.34
CA TYR A 302 13.38 21.54 -17.77
C TYR A 302 14.32 22.11 -18.82
#